data_AF-A0A5J6MVN9-F1
#
_entry.id   AF-A0A5J6MVN9-F1
#
_cell.length_a   1.000
_cell.length_b   1.000
_cell.length_c   1.000
_cell.angle_alpha   90.00
_cell.angle_beta   90.00
_cell.angle_gamma   90.00
#
_symmetry.space_group_name_H-M   'P 1'
#
loop_
_entity.id
_entity.type
_entity.pdbx_description
1 polymer ?
#
loop_
_entity_poly.entity_id
_entity_poly.type
_entity_poly.pdbx_seq_one_letter_code
_entity_poly.pdbx_strand_id
1 'polypeptide(L)'
;MRYLLNLPLLAAVFGIALFLYLAVLSERPSGGDAQMGQALALVFAAVIYTLGLAIALLGSVFAGGFDWIPVADRGGRLVVVLLGFVLLGLLCFASISIAMETTGSDQRWSHGVVVASRWVAIGMPTILALYVAWAINAPVELRSIVVLRYGLLAGIAIFGALAGFVTLKEIARSNQQAAEAALAAQQEEDEKIQETRRAFAALTDADPLVTWDIYVGYYNIPDDIRETALQRIAARPHLEAELTEALASDNHLWVQEALSLLARLNFAPSAGLADPVRGAIDRLTVQLAEEAKAENYDGDRYIDYYRASLLKTVREAAVKMAQGAGLDLSDRLDRLQQVVIEGYPKSAAASSFPREVAASKQEIAVALAARAN
;
A
#
# COMPACT_ATOMS: atom_id res chain seq x y z
N MET A 1 1.09 48.33 -23.68
CA MET A 1 1.28 47.19 -22.77
C MET A 1 0.40 47.23 -21.52
N ARG A 2 0.24 48.37 -20.82
CA ARG A 2 -0.57 48.45 -19.58
C ARG A 2 -1.98 47.83 -19.70
N TYR A 3 -2.70 48.12 -20.78
CA TYR A 3 -4.03 47.57 -21.04
C TYR A 3 -4.05 46.03 -21.17
N LEU A 4 -2.98 45.42 -21.72
CA LEU A 4 -2.88 43.96 -21.85
C LEU A 4 -2.63 43.27 -20.50
N LEU A 5 -1.97 43.95 -19.56
CA LEU A 5 -1.69 43.41 -18.21
C LEU A 5 -2.89 43.53 -17.27
N ASN A 6 -3.84 44.45 -17.54
CA ASN A 6 -5.05 44.59 -16.74
C ASN A 6 -6.09 43.48 -17.01
N LEU A 7 -6.05 42.82 -18.18
CA LEU A 7 -6.95 41.71 -18.51
C LEU A 7 -6.77 40.49 -17.60
N PRO A 8 -5.54 39.91 -17.42
CA PRO A 8 -5.34 38.80 -16.49
C PRO A 8 -5.59 39.20 -15.03
N LEU A 9 -5.33 40.46 -14.67
CA LEU A 9 -5.67 40.99 -13.34
C LEU A 9 -7.19 41.06 -13.13
N LEU A 10 -7.97 41.46 -14.13
CA LEU A 10 -9.43 41.48 -14.06
C LEU A 10 -9.99 40.06 -13.92
N ALA A 11 -9.44 39.09 -14.68
CA ALA A 11 -9.77 37.68 -14.50
C ALA A 11 -9.45 37.22 -13.07
N ALA A 12 -8.32 37.66 -12.50
CA ALA A 12 -7.98 37.34 -11.12
C ALA A 12 -8.97 37.90 -10.10
N VAL A 13 -9.32 39.18 -10.21
CA VAL A 13 -10.30 39.83 -9.33
C VAL A 13 -11.67 39.16 -9.46
N PHE A 14 -12.06 38.78 -10.67
CA PHE A 14 -13.29 38.01 -10.90
C PHE A 14 -13.25 36.66 -10.19
N GLY A 15 -12.16 35.90 -10.32
CA GLY A 15 -11.99 34.63 -9.60
C GLY A 15 -12.02 34.78 -8.08
N ILE A 16 -11.40 35.83 -7.53
CA ILE A 16 -11.44 36.14 -6.08
C ILE A 16 -12.86 36.48 -5.64
N ALA A 17 -13.57 37.33 -6.40
CA ALA A 17 -14.95 37.72 -6.09
C ALA A 17 -15.90 36.52 -6.18
N LEU A 18 -15.73 35.67 -7.18
CA LEU A 18 -16.49 34.42 -7.32
C LEU A 18 -16.21 33.48 -6.15
N PHE A 19 -14.95 33.33 -5.73
CA PHE A 19 -14.60 32.53 -4.56
C PHE A 19 -15.24 33.10 -3.28
N LEU A 20 -15.14 34.40 -3.05
CA LEU A 20 -15.79 35.08 -1.92
C LEU A 20 -17.30 34.84 -1.91
N TYR A 21 -17.95 35.01 -3.08
CA TYR A 21 -19.38 34.76 -3.21
C TYR A 21 -19.72 33.33 -2.83
N LEU A 22 -19.05 32.34 -3.44
CA LEU A 22 -19.32 30.92 -3.22
C LEU A 22 -18.93 30.44 -1.81
N ALA A 23 -17.86 30.94 -1.21
CA ALA A 23 -17.37 30.46 0.08
C ALA A 23 -18.04 31.16 1.28
N VAL A 24 -18.59 32.36 1.08
CA VAL A 24 -19.06 33.21 2.20
C VAL A 24 -20.49 33.71 2.01
N LEU A 25 -20.87 34.13 0.80
CA LEU A 25 -22.11 34.89 0.59
C LEU A 25 -23.27 34.04 0.05
N SER A 26 -22.98 32.97 -0.68
CA SER A 26 -24.01 32.11 -1.26
C SER A 26 -24.71 31.27 -0.19
N GLU A 27 -25.96 30.92 -0.45
CA GLU A 27 -26.69 29.96 0.38
C GLU A 27 -25.95 28.63 0.44
N ARG A 28 -26.03 27.95 1.59
CA ARG A 28 -25.37 26.66 1.80
C ARG A 28 -26.14 25.58 1.02
N PRO A 29 -25.47 24.74 0.24
CA PRO A 29 -26.10 23.70 -0.54
C PRO A 29 -26.71 22.65 0.39
N SER A 30 -27.93 22.24 0.09
CA SER A 30 -28.63 21.18 0.81
C SER A 30 -28.21 19.80 0.28
N GLY A 31 -26.95 19.42 0.54
CA GLY A 31 -26.44 18.05 0.39
C GLY A 31 -25.95 17.61 -1.00
N GLY A 32 -25.33 16.42 -1.01
CA GLY A 32 -24.95 15.60 -2.16
C GLY A 32 -24.38 16.36 -3.36
N ASP A 33 -25.17 16.41 -4.44
CA ASP A 33 -24.75 16.97 -5.72
C ASP A 33 -24.54 18.49 -5.67
N ALA A 34 -25.35 19.22 -4.89
CA ALA A 34 -25.23 20.67 -4.77
C ALA A 34 -23.93 21.04 -4.02
N GLN A 35 -23.55 20.26 -3.00
CA GLN A 35 -22.30 20.45 -2.27
C GLN A 35 -21.09 20.15 -3.16
N MET A 36 -21.13 19.06 -3.93
CA MET A 36 -20.06 18.74 -4.86
C MET A 36 -19.94 19.79 -5.97
N GLY A 37 -21.05 20.27 -6.50
CA GLY A 37 -21.09 21.34 -7.50
C GLY A 37 -20.47 22.64 -6.99
N GLN A 38 -20.76 23.05 -5.76
CA GLN A 38 -20.16 24.25 -5.17
C GLN A 38 -18.67 24.07 -4.87
N ALA A 39 -18.24 22.90 -4.39
CA ALA A 39 -16.82 22.60 -4.18
C ALA A 39 -16.05 22.69 -5.51
N LEU A 40 -16.60 22.14 -6.60
CA LEU A 40 -16.01 22.25 -7.94
C LEU A 40 -15.96 23.71 -8.42
N ALA A 41 -17.03 24.49 -8.21
CA ALA A 41 -17.07 25.90 -8.56
C ALA A 41 -16.00 26.72 -7.80
N LEU A 42 -15.75 26.40 -6.53
CA LEU A 42 -14.66 27.00 -5.75
C LEU A 42 -13.28 26.65 -6.31
N VAL A 43 -13.05 25.41 -6.76
CA VAL A 43 -11.81 25.02 -7.44
C VAL A 43 -11.62 25.84 -8.72
N PHE A 44 -12.67 25.96 -9.55
CA PHE A 44 -12.58 26.77 -10.76
C PHE A 44 -12.31 28.24 -10.46
N ALA A 45 -12.97 28.82 -9.46
CA ALA A 45 -12.68 30.19 -9.01
C ALA A 45 -11.22 30.33 -8.56
N ALA A 46 -10.69 29.35 -7.83
CA ALA A 46 -9.31 29.30 -7.40
C ALA A 46 -8.30 29.20 -8.55
N VAL A 47 -8.58 28.36 -9.54
CA VAL A 47 -7.77 28.23 -10.75
C VAL A 47 -7.78 29.54 -11.54
N ILE A 48 -8.96 30.16 -11.73
CA ILE A 48 -9.09 31.43 -12.45
C ILE A 48 -8.24 32.51 -11.78
N TYR A 49 -8.35 32.69 -10.46
CA TYR A 49 -7.54 33.73 -9.82
C TYR A 49 -6.06 33.40 -9.77
N THR A 50 -5.69 32.12 -9.63
CA THR A 50 -4.28 31.71 -9.56
C THR A 50 -3.59 31.97 -10.89
N LEU A 51 -4.21 31.56 -12.01
CA LEU A 51 -3.66 31.80 -13.35
C LEU A 51 -3.65 33.28 -13.70
N GLY A 52 -4.73 34.00 -13.40
CA GLY A 52 -4.81 35.45 -13.61
C GLY A 52 -3.72 36.21 -12.83
N LEU A 53 -3.52 35.87 -11.55
CA LEU A 53 -2.49 36.48 -10.72
C LEU A 53 -1.09 36.12 -11.18
N ALA A 54 -0.83 34.87 -11.58
CA ALA A 54 0.48 34.47 -12.09
C ALA A 54 0.88 35.31 -13.31
N ILE A 55 -0.01 35.46 -14.28
CA ILE A 55 0.25 36.27 -15.49
C ILE A 55 0.41 37.76 -15.13
N ALA A 56 -0.43 38.28 -14.24
CA ALA A 56 -0.35 39.67 -13.82
C ALA A 56 0.94 39.98 -13.02
N LEU A 57 1.39 39.04 -12.17
CA LEU A 57 2.66 39.10 -11.45
C LEU A 57 3.84 39.13 -12.42
N LEU A 58 3.87 38.23 -13.42
CA LEU A 58 4.89 38.26 -14.49
C LEU A 58 4.94 39.64 -15.15
N GLY A 59 3.79 40.16 -15.56
CA GLY A 59 3.67 41.50 -16.16
C GLY A 59 4.19 42.61 -15.24
N SER A 60 3.92 42.53 -13.95
CA SER A 60 4.38 43.51 -12.97
C SER A 60 5.90 43.49 -12.75
N VAL A 61 6.56 42.33 -12.87
CA VAL A 61 8.04 42.24 -12.89
C VAL A 61 8.59 43.00 -14.09
N PHE A 62 8.04 42.79 -15.29
CA PHE A 62 8.46 43.53 -16.49
C PHE A 62 8.17 45.03 -16.41
N ALA A 63 7.15 45.42 -15.64
CA ALA A 63 6.85 46.82 -15.35
C ALA A 63 7.75 47.43 -14.25
N GLY A 64 8.68 46.68 -13.65
CA GLY A 64 9.54 47.17 -12.56
C GLY A 64 8.84 47.28 -11.20
N GLY A 65 7.67 46.64 -11.04
CA GLY A 65 6.94 46.60 -9.76
C GLY A 65 7.76 45.98 -8.63
N PHE A 66 8.68 45.09 -8.98
CA PHE A 66 9.54 44.34 -8.05
C PHE A 66 11.00 44.79 -8.07
N ASP A 67 11.31 46.00 -8.55
CA ASP A 67 12.69 46.51 -8.60
C ASP A 67 13.33 46.74 -7.22
N TRP A 68 12.54 46.65 -6.15
CA TRP A 68 12.98 46.71 -4.77
C TRP A 68 13.57 45.39 -4.26
N ILE A 69 13.38 44.28 -4.98
CA ILE A 69 14.02 43.00 -4.65
C ILE A 69 15.51 43.11 -5.01
N PRO A 70 16.44 42.82 -4.08
CA PRO A 70 17.88 43.04 -4.26
C PRO A 70 18.53 41.96 -5.14
N VAL A 71 18.06 41.82 -6.38
CA VAL A 71 18.58 40.91 -7.40
C VAL A 71 18.98 41.74 -8.63
N ALA A 72 20.20 41.50 -9.13
CA ALA A 72 20.84 42.35 -10.14
C ALA A 72 20.11 42.30 -11.49
N ASP A 73 19.74 41.11 -11.96
CA ASP A 73 19.09 40.90 -13.25
C ASP A 73 17.57 40.68 -13.12
N ARG A 74 16.85 40.95 -14.21
CA ARG A 74 15.38 40.79 -14.25
C ARG A 74 14.96 39.32 -14.23
N GLY A 75 15.78 38.41 -14.75
CA GLY A 75 15.49 36.98 -14.79
C GLY A 75 15.45 36.39 -13.37
N GLY A 76 16.43 36.72 -12.54
CA GLY A 76 16.46 36.33 -11.13
C GLY A 76 15.25 36.88 -10.35
N ARG A 77 14.84 38.14 -10.56
CA ARG A 77 13.61 38.68 -9.94
C ARG A 77 12.36 37.90 -10.34
N LEU A 78 12.26 37.51 -11.62
CA LEU A 78 11.15 36.70 -12.12
C LEU A 78 11.06 35.36 -11.37
N VAL A 79 12.19 34.67 -11.23
CA VAL A 79 12.28 33.38 -10.51
C VAL A 79 11.87 33.55 -9.05
N VAL A 80 12.37 34.59 -8.36
CA VAL A 80 12.02 34.84 -6.94
C VAL A 80 10.52 35.10 -6.77
N VAL A 81 9.92 35.93 -7.63
CA VAL A 81 8.49 36.25 -7.56
C VAL A 81 7.64 35.02 -7.86
N LEU A 82 7.99 34.23 -8.88
CA LEU A 82 7.27 33.00 -9.20
C LEU A 82 7.40 31.94 -8.11
N LEU A 83 8.60 31.73 -7.57
CA LEU A 83 8.82 30.80 -6.47
C LEU A 83 8.03 31.24 -5.22
N GLY A 84 8.07 32.53 -4.89
CA GLY A 84 7.26 33.10 -3.81
C GLY A 84 5.77 32.87 -4.03
N PHE A 85 5.27 33.08 -5.25
CA PHE A 85 3.88 32.83 -5.60
C PHE A 85 3.49 31.36 -5.45
N VAL A 86 4.34 30.42 -5.90
CA VAL A 86 4.11 28.98 -5.73
C VAL A 86 4.09 28.60 -4.25
N LEU A 87 5.04 29.10 -3.44
CA LEU A 87 5.07 28.85 -2.00
C LEU A 87 3.84 29.39 -1.28
N LEU A 88 3.36 30.58 -1.65
CA LEU A 88 2.11 31.13 -1.12
C LEU A 88 0.90 30.29 -1.55
N GLY A 89 0.88 29.78 -2.78
CA GLY A 89 -0.16 28.86 -3.26
C GLY A 89 -0.20 27.56 -2.44
N LEU A 90 0.96 26.94 -2.21
CA LEU A 90 1.07 25.74 -1.36
C LEU A 90 0.62 26.03 0.08
N LEU A 91 1.02 27.17 0.62
CA LEU A 91 0.62 27.58 1.97
C LEU A 91 -0.89 27.81 2.09
N CYS A 92 -1.54 28.34 1.05
CA CYS A 92 -2.98 28.55 1.01
C CYS A 92 -3.78 27.28 0.72
N PHE A 93 -3.15 26.20 0.25
CA PHE A 93 -3.84 25.00 -0.22
C PHE A 93 -4.74 24.37 0.85
N ALA A 94 -4.21 24.18 2.07
CA ALA A 94 -5.00 23.65 3.19
C ALA A 94 -6.20 24.55 3.52
N SER A 95 -6.01 25.88 3.44
CA SER A 95 -7.08 26.85 3.69
C SER A 95 -8.18 26.79 2.62
N ILE A 96 -7.80 26.67 1.35
CA ILE A 96 -8.75 26.50 0.23
C ILE A 96 -9.51 25.18 0.39
N SER A 97 -8.82 24.08 0.70
CA SER A 97 -9.44 22.77 0.90
C SER A 97 -10.46 22.76 2.04
N ILE A 98 -10.13 23.36 3.18
CA ILE A 98 -11.07 23.51 4.31
C ILE A 98 -12.24 24.42 3.94
N ALA A 99 -11.99 25.52 3.23
CA ALA A 99 -13.05 26.41 2.77
C ALA A 99 -14.04 25.67 1.83
N MET A 100 -13.55 24.76 0.98
CA MET A 100 -14.37 23.94 0.09
C MET A 100 -15.24 22.93 0.86
N GLU A 101 -14.68 22.20 1.81
CA GLU A 101 -15.40 21.14 2.52
C GLU A 101 -16.43 21.71 3.52
N THR A 102 -16.18 22.89 4.08
CA THR A 102 -17.09 23.58 5.01
C THR A 102 -18.27 24.29 4.35
N THR A 103 -18.41 24.22 3.03
CA THR A 103 -19.56 24.82 2.34
C THR A 103 -20.89 24.15 2.69
N GLY A 104 -20.89 22.82 2.90
CA GLY A 104 -22.11 22.03 3.18
C GLY A 104 -22.34 21.67 4.65
N SER A 105 -21.29 21.58 5.48
CA SER A 105 -21.44 21.34 6.93
C SER A 105 -20.22 21.82 7.72
N ASP A 106 -20.43 22.60 8.78
CA ASP A 106 -19.35 23.15 9.62
C ASP A 106 -18.89 22.18 10.75
N GLN A 107 -19.42 20.95 10.81
CA GLN A 107 -19.27 20.12 12.02
C GLN A 107 -17.86 19.58 12.26
N ARG A 108 -17.00 19.54 11.24
CA ARG A 108 -15.67 18.92 11.32
C ARG A 108 -14.58 19.83 11.88
N TRP A 109 -14.74 21.15 11.78
CA TRP A 109 -13.74 22.11 12.24
C TRP A 109 -14.35 23.10 13.22
N SER A 110 -13.53 23.55 14.18
CA SER A 110 -13.93 24.68 15.01
C SER A 110 -14.21 25.90 14.14
N HIS A 111 -15.23 26.68 14.51
CA HIS A 111 -15.64 27.89 13.77
C HIS A 111 -14.46 28.83 13.45
N GLY A 112 -13.52 29.00 14.40
CA GLY A 112 -12.34 29.85 14.21
C GLY A 112 -11.41 29.37 13.08
N VAL A 113 -11.24 28.06 12.89
CA VAL A 113 -10.41 27.50 11.80
C VAL A 113 -11.09 27.70 10.44
N VAL A 114 -12.41 27.55 10.38
CA VAL A 114 -13.20 27.78 9.16
C VAL A 114 -13.14 29.25 8.74
N VAL A 115 -13.30 30.17 9.71
CA VAL A 115 -13.20 31.61 9.44
C VAL A 115 -11.78 31.96 8.99
N ALA A 116 -10.76 31.46 9.70
CA ALA A 116 -9.37 31.67 9.34
C ALA A 116 -9.03 31.19 7.92
N SER A 117 -9.48 29.98 7.55
CA SER A 117 -9.20 29.40 6.24
C SER A 117 -9.84 30.20 5.10
N ARG A 118 -11.08 30.67 5.28
CA ARG A 118 -11.75 31.56 4.30
C ARG A 118 -11.02 32.88 4.15
N TRP A 119 -10.61 33.49 5.27
CA TRP A 119 -9.83 34.74 5.23
C TRP A 119 -8.47 34.58 4.56
N VAL A 120 -7.78 33.45 4.74
CA VAL A 120 -6.54 33.17 3.99
C VAL A 120 -6.84 33.00 2.50
N ALA A 121 -7.82 32.15 2.15
CA ALA A 121 -8.16 31.82 0.77
C ALA A 121 -8.60 33.04 -0.06
N ILE A 122 -9.22 34.04 0.59
CA ILE A 122 -9.68 35.27 -0.06
C ILE A 122 -8.66 36.40 0.11
N GLY A 123 -8.14 36.58 1.33
CA GLY A 123 -7.30 37.70 1.71
C GLY A 123 -5.93 37.69 1.06
N MET A 124 -5.27 36.53 1.00
CA MET A 124 -3.96 36.40 0.36
C MET A 124 -3.99 36.80 -1.13
N PRO A 125 -4.85 36.22 -1.98
CA PRO A 125 -4.91 36.63 -3.38
C PRO A 125 -5.43 38.06 -3.55
N THR A 126 -6.27 38.58 -2.64
CA THR A 126 -6.71 39.99 -2.68
C THR A 126 -5.55 40.95 -2.47
N ILE A 127 -4.68 40.71 -1.48
CA ILE A 127 -3.50 41.56 -1.24
C ILE A 127 -2.56 41.52 -2.44
N LEU A 128 -2.33 40.34 -3.03
CA LEU A 128 -1.53 40.20 -4.24
C LEU A 128 -2.16 40.97 -5.41
N ALA A 129 -3.47 40.84 -5.63
CA ALA A 129 -4.19 41.54 -6.68
C ALA A 129 -4.08 43.06 -6.53
N LEU A 130 -4.30 43.59 -5.32
CA LEU A 130 -4.20 45.02 -5.04
C LEU A 130 -2.79 45.55 -5.27
N TYR A 131 -1.77 44.81 -4.82
CA TYR A 131 -0.38 45.19 -5.04
C TYR A 131 -0.04 45.20 -6.54
N VAL A 132 -0.43 44.16 -7.29
CA VAL A 132 -0.18 44.05 -8.72
C VAL A 132 -0.92 45.13 -9.51
N ALA A 133 -2.18 45.41 -9.15
CA ALA A 133 -2.96 46.50 -9.72
C ALA A 133 -2.24 47.83 -9.58
N TRP A 134 -1.71 48.12 -8.39
CA TRP A 134 -0.91 49.30 -8.15
C TRP A 134 0.39 49.29 -8.95
N ALA A 135 1.17 48.20 -8.91
CA ALA A 135 2.47 48.10 -9.59
C ALA A 135 2.36 48.31 -11.12
N ILE A 136 1.28 47.82 -11.74
CA ILE A 136 1.03 47.98 -13.18
C ILE A 136 0.64 49.42 -13.50
N ASN A 137 -0.27 50.02 -12.73
CA ASN A 137 -0.95 51.27 -13.09
C ASN A 137 -0.33 52.54 -12.49
N ALA A 138 0.42 52.43 -11.39
CA ALA A 138 1.03 53.58 -10.74
C ALA A 138 2.07 54.27 -11.66
N PRO A 139 2.17 55.62 -11.64
CA PRO A 139 3.32 56.37 -12.14
C PRO A 139 4.64 55.86 -11.56
N VAL A 140 5.74 55.98 -12.32
CA VAL A 140 7.04 55.40 -11.95
C VAL A 140 7.55 55.98 -10.62
N GLU A 141 7.28 57.24 -10.38
CA GLU A 141 7.63 57.99 -9.17
C GLU A 141 6.96 57.37 -7.95
N LEU A 142 5.67 57.01 -8.08
CA LEU A 142 4.89 56.42 -7.00
C LEU A 142 5.25 54.96 -6.75
N ARG A 143 5.79 54.20 -7.71
CA ARG A 143 6.22 52.79 -7.51
C ARG A 143 7.31 52.62 -6.45
N SER A 144 7.97 53.71 -6.10
CA SER A 144 9.00 53.74 -5.06
C SER A 144 8.44 53.81 -3.63
N ILE A 145 7.13 54.03 -3.45
CA ILE A 145 6.51 54.22 -2.14
C ILE A 145 6.71 52.98 -1.26
N VAL A 146 7.43 53.21 -0.17
CA VAL A 146 7.83 52.22 0.82
C VAL A 146 6.64 51.58 1.54
N VAL A 147 5.60 52.37 1.82
CA VAL A 147 4.38 51.91 2.53
C VAL A 147 3.68 50.76 1.81
N LEU A 148 3.62 50.77 0.47
CA LEU A 148 2.92 49.73 -0.28
C LEU A 148 3.71 48.42 -0.33
N ARG A 149 5.04 48.49 -0.27
CA ARG A 149 5.91 47.32 -0.18
C ARG A 149 5.79 46.66 1.19
N TYR A 150 5.87 47.47 2.26
CA TYR A 150 5.65 46.94 3.61
C TYR A 150 4.21 46.49 3.84
N GLY A 151 3.23 47.13 3.20
CA GLY A 151 1.84 46.68 3.21
C GLY A 151 1.67 45.29 2.60
N LEU A 152 2.28 45.04 1.43
CA LEU A 152 2.32 43.71 0.82
C LEU A 152 2.98 42.69 1.76
N LEU A 153 4.16 42.99 2.29
CA LEU A 153 4.91 42.08 3.15
C LEU A 153 4.16 41.79 4.46
N ALA A 154 3.55 42.81 5.08
CA ALA A 154 2.73 42.66 6.27
C ALA A 154 1.49 41.81 5.99
N GLY A 155 0.85 42.04 4.83
CA GLY A 155 -0.28 41.23 4.37
C GLY A 155 0.09 39.76 4.21
N ILE A 156 1.20 39.48 3.51
CA ILE A 156 1.74 38.13 3.35
C ILE A 156 2.07 37.51 4.72
N ALA A 157 2.68 38.28 5.64
CA ALA A 157 3.02 37.78 6.96
C ALA A 157 1.78 37.42 7.80
N ILE A 158 0.75 38.28 7.80
CA ILE A 158 -0.50 38.05 8.54
C ILE A 158 -1.23 36.82 8.00
N PHE A 159 -1.49 36.79 6.68
CA PHE A 159 -2.20 35.66 6.08
C PHE A 159 -1.35 34.39 6.05
N GLY A 160 -0.02 34.52 5.97
CA GLY A 160 0.91 33.39 6.05
C GLY A 160 0.91 32.75 7.44
N ALA A 161 0.91 33.55 8.51
CA ALA A 161 0.79 33.05 9.88
C ALA A 161 -0.56 32.36 10.11
N LEU A 162 -1.65 32.95 9.60
CA LEU A 162 -2.99 32.38 9.69
C LEU A 162 -3.09 31.05 8.91
N ALA A 163 -2.50 30.99 7.72
CA ALA A 163 -2.42 29.77 6.92
C ALA A 163 -1.59 28.68 7.62
N GLY A 164 -0.47 29.05 8.23
CA GLY A 164 0.34 28.13 9.04
C GLY A 164 -0.43 27.55 10.22
N PHE A 165 -1.20 28.39 10.93
CA PHE A 165 -2.09 27.93 12.00
C PHE A 165 -3.13 26.92 11.51
N VAL A 166 -3.81 27.22 10.38
CA VAL A 166 -4.80 26.33 9.77
C VAL A 166 -4.17 24.99 9.37
N THR A 167 -3.01 25.02 8.70
CA THR A 167 -2.28 23.82 8.28
C THR A 167 -1.86 22.95 9.46
N LEU A 168 -1.35 23.55 10.54
CA LEU A 168 -0.98 22.79 11.75
C LEU A 168 -2.18 22.11 12.41
N LYS A 169 -3.35 22.78 12.44
CA LYS A 169 -4.59 22.19 12.95
C LYS A 169 -5.04 21.00 12.10
N GLU A 170 -4.92 21.12 10.79
CA GLU A 170 -5.28 20.05 9.86
C GLU A 170 -4.35 18.84 9.98
N ILE A 171 -3.04 19.06 10.11
CA ILE A 171 -2.06 17.99 10.35
C ILE A 171 -2.35 17.29 11.69
N ALA A 172 -2.60 18.04 12.77
CA ALA A 172 -2.90 17.46 14.07
C ALA A 172 -4.16 16.57 14.02
N ARG A 173 -5.20 17.01 13.31
CA ARG A 173 -6.43 16.25 13.07
C ARG A 173 -6.16 14.97 12.27
N SER A 174 -5.44 15.09 11.16
CA SER A 174 -5.09 13.94 10.31
C SER A 174 -4.32 12.87 11.09
N ASN A 175 -3.35 13.30 11.90
CA ASN A 175 -2.59 12.40 12.77
C ASN A 175 -3.47 11.70 13.81
N GLN A 176 -4.43 12.41 14.40
CA GLN A 176 -5.36 11.82 15.36
C GLN A 176 -6.25 10.76 14.70
N GLN A 177 -6.78 11.05 13.50
CA GLN A 177 -7.59 10.09 12.74
C GLN A 177 -6.78 8.85 12.33
N ALA A 178 -5.53 9.05 11.90
CA ALA A 178 -4.63 7.94 11.57
C ALA A 178 -4.33 7.07 12.80
N ALA A 179 -4.15 7.69 13.97
CA ALA A 179 -3.94 6.95 15.23
C ALA A 179 -5.19 6.16 15.65
N GLU A 180 -6.38 6.75 15.55
CA GLU A 180 -7.65 6.07 15.83
C GLU A 180 -7.89 4.89 14.87
N ALA A 181 -7.61 5.07 13.58
CA ALA A 181 -7.72 4.00 12.59
C ALA A 181 -6.70 2.87 12.83
N ALA A 182 -5.47 3.20 13.22
CA ALA A 182 -4.45 2.22 13.55
C ALA A 182 -4.84 1.40 14.80
N LEU A 183 -5.39 2.05 15.83
CA LEU A 183 -5.88 1.37 17.03
C LEU A 183 -7.06 0.44 16.70
N ALA A 184 -7.99 0.87 15.86
CA ALA A 184 -9.11 0.03 15.42
C ALA A 184 -8.63 -1.19 14.63
N ALA A 185 -7.68 -1.00 13.72
CA ALA A 185 -7.09 -2.10 12.95
C ALA A 185 -6.35 -3.10 13.86
N GLN A 186 -5.63 -2.61 14.87
CA GLN A 186 -4.96 -3.45 15.85
C GLN A 186 -5.97 -4.27 16.68
N GLN A 187 -7.06 -3.65 17.13
CA GLN A 187 -8.12 -4.36 17.86
C GLN A 187 -8.75 -5.47 17.02
N GLU A 188 -9.00 -5.22 15.74
CA GLU A 188 -9.55 -6.24 14.82
C GLU A 188 -8.57 -7.40 14.61
N GLU A 189 -7.27 -7.12 14.51
CA GLU A 189 -6.23 -8.15 14.40
C GLU A 189 -6.12 -9.00 15.68
N ASP A 190 -6.12 -8.34 16.85
CA ASP A 190 -6.11 -9.00 18.15
C ASP A 190 -7.35 -9.90 18.32
N GLU A 191 -8.54 -9.41 17.91
CA GLU A 191 -9.78 -10.20 17.93
C GLU A 191 -9.67 -11.45 17.05
N LYS A 192 -9.17 -11.34 15.81
CA LYS A 192 -8.95 -12.49 14.91
C LYS A 192 -7.97 -13.50 15.49
N ILE A 193 -6.89 -13.04 16.14
CA ILE A 193 -5.94 -13.92 16.81
C ILE A 193 -6.63 -14.64 17.98
N GLN A 194 -7.44 -13.94 18.78
CA GLN A 194 -8.18 -14.55 19.88
C GLN A 194 -9.24 -15.55 19.40
N GLU A 195 -9.94 -15.27 18.31
CA GLU A 195 -10.86 -16.20 17.66
C GLU A 195 -10.13 -17.46 17.18
N THR A 196 -8.97 -17.30 16.54
CA THR A 196 -8.11 -18.43 16.14
C THR A 196 -7.69 -19.27 17.34
N ARG A 197 -7.31 -18.64 18.45
CA ARG A 197 -6.97 -19.32 19.71
C ARG A 197 -8.15 -20.09 20.28
N ARG A 198 -9.36 -19.51 20.28
CA ARG A 198 -10.57 -20.19 20.76
C ARG A 198 -10.94 -21.37 19.87
N ALA A 199 -10.88 -21.19 18.55
CA ALA A 199 -11.17 -22.25 17.58
C ALA A 199 -10.18 -23.41 17.71
N PHE A 200 -8.88 -23.11 17.90
CA PHE A 200 -7.87 -24.12 18.19
C PHE A 200 -8.11 -24.85 19.51
N ALA A 201 -8.44 -24.11 20.58
CA ALA A 201 -8.71 -24.69 21.90
C ALA A 201 -9.95 -25.60 21.93
N ALA A 202 -10.89 -25.39 21.00
CA ALA A 202 -12.08 -26.24 20.85
C ALA A 202 -11.79 -27.58 20.16
N LEU A 203 -10.61 -27.75 19.53
CA LEU A 203 -10.25 -29.00 18.86
C LEU A 203 -9.99 -30.14 19.85
N THR A 204 -10.53 -31.28 19.49
CA THR A 204 -10.41 -32.56 20.17
C THR A 204 -9.60 -33.55 19.34
N ASP A 205 -9.03 -34.56 19.99
CA ASP A 205 -8.26 -35.59 19.28
C ASP A 205 -9.15 -36.45 18.36
N ALA A 206 -10.48 -36.38 18.50
CA ALA A 206 -11.43 -37.02 17.61
C ALA A 206 -11.67 -36.25 16.31
N ASP A 207 -11.29 -34.97 16.24
CA ASP A 207 -11.47 -34.18 15.03
C ASP A 207 -10.59 -34.69 13.88
N PRO A 208 -11.08 -34.65 12.62
CA PRO A 208 -10.32 -35.11 11.46
C PRO A 208 -8.99 -34.38 11.28
N LEU A 209 -7.98 -35.07 10.74
CA LEU A 209 -6.64 -34.52 10.49
C LEU A 209 -6.68 -33.22 9.67
N VAL A 210 -7.58 -33.11 8.70
CA VAL A 210 -7.74 -31.91 7.86
C VAL A 210 -8.15 -30.68 8.66
N THR A 211 -8.91 -30.84 9.75
CA THR A 211 -9.29 -29.73 10.63
C THR A 211 -8.07 -29.20 11.40
N TRP A 212 -7.14 -30.10 11.75
CA TRP A 212 -5.89 -29.75 12.41
C TRP A 212 -4.89 -29.07 11.46
N ASP A 213 -4.84 -29.50 10.20
CA ASP A 213 -3.90 -28.99 9.19
C ASP A 213 -4.03 -27.48 8.93
N ILE A 214 -5.24 -26.91 9.08
CA ILE A 214 -5.47 -25.46 8.97
C ILE A 214 -4.58 -24.67 9.94
N TYR A 215 -4.27 -25.22 11.11
CA TYR A 215 -3.43 -24.56 12.12
C TYR A 215 -1.93 -24.78 11.88
N VAL A 216 -1.56 -25.55 10.86
CA VAL A 216 -0.18 -25.89 10.53
C VAL A 216 0.26 -25.28 9.20
N GLY A 217 -0.64 -25.21 8.21
CA GLY A 217 -0.36 -24.74 6.86
C GLY A 217 -0.48 -23.23 6.62
N TYR A 218 -1.30 -22.51 7.41
CA TYR A 218 -1.61 -21.11 7.12
C TYR A 218 -0.62 -20.11 7.74
N TYR A 219 -0.21 -19.11 6.94
CA TYR A 219 0.76 -18.08 7.33
C TYR A 219 0.32 -17.20 8.51
N ASN A 220 -0.99 -17.09 8.75
CA ASN A 220 -1.58 -16.16 9.71
C ASN A 220 -1.79 -16.81 11.09
N ILE A 221 -1.39 -18.08 11.25
CA ILE A 221 -1.54 -18.80 12.51
C ILE A 221 -0.36 -18.45 13.42
N PRO A 222 -0.62 -17.99 14.66
CA PRO A 222 0.41 -17.77 15.67
C PRO A 222 1.33 -18.99 15.83
N ASP A 223 2.64 -18.74 15.93
CA ASP A 223 3.64 -19.82 15.96
C ASP A 223 3.42 -20.78 17.14
N ASP A 224 2.96 -20.27 18.29
CA ASP A 224 2.66 -21.10 19.46
C ASP A 224 1.49 -22.07 19.22
N ILE A 225 0.47 -21.65 18.46
CA ILE A 225 -0.63 -22.53 18.03
C ILE A 225 -0.11 -23.56 17.03
N ARG A 226 0.72 -23.13 16.08
CA ARG A 226 1.29 -24.00 15.04
C ARG A 226 2.14 -25.12 15.64
N GLU A 227 3.03 -24.77 16.57
CA GLU A 227 3.88 -25.73 17.28
C GLU A 227 3.06 -26.70 18.11
N THR A 228 2.05 -26.20 18.82
CA THR A 228 1.15 -27.05 19.63
C THR A 228 0.33 -28.00 18.74
N ALA A 229 -0.16 -27.52 17.59
CA ALA A 229 -0.86 -28.34 16.59
C ALA A 229 0.05 -29.46 16.08
N LEU A 230 1.28 -29.16 15.65
CA LEU A 230 2.25 -30.15 15.20
C LEU A 230 2.53 -31.23 16.25
N GLN A 231 2.69 -30.82 17.52
CA GLN A 231 2.92 -31.75 18.63
C GLN A 231 1.71 -32.66 18.86
N ARG A 232 0.49 -32.10 18.90
CA ARG A 232 -0.74 -32.89 19.10
C ARG A 232 -1.00 -33.85 17.94
N ILE A 233 -0.82 -33.41 16.70
CA ILE A 233 -0.94 -34.27 15.52
C ILE A 233 0.06 -35.43 15.59
N ALA A 234 1.32 -35.15 15.91
CA ALA A 234 2.36 -36.17 16.02
C ALA A 234 2.06 -37.23 17.12
N ALA A 235 1.30 -36.86 18.15
CA ALA A 235 0.90 -37.75 19.24
C ALA A 235 -0.40 -38.56 18.97
N ARG A 236 -1.05 -38.38 17.82
CA ARG A 236 -2.33 -39.07 17.52
C ARG A 236 -2.13 -40.58 17.38
N PRO A 237 -2.95 -41.42 18.04
CA PRO A 237 -2.80 -42.88 18.01
C PRO A 237 -3.06 -43.51 16.63
N HIS A 238 -3.83 -42.82 15.78
CA HIS A 238 -4.20 -43.28 14.44
C HIS A 238 -3.54 -42.47 13.32
N LEU A 239 -2.47 -41.71 13.62
CA LEU A 239 -1.82 -40.79 12.68
C LEU A 239 -1.46 -41.47 11.35
N GLU A 240 -0.86 -42.65 11.36
CA GLU A 240 -0.44 -43.30 10.12
C GLU A 240 -1.63 -43.79 9.27
N ALA A 241 -2.73 -44.19 9.91
CA ALA A 241 -3.95 -44.56 9.20
C ALA A 241 -4.60 -43.33 8.56
N GLU A 242 -4.67 -42.21 9.30
CA GLU A 242 -5.18 -40.93 8.80
C GLU A 242 -4.31 -40.38 7.65
N LEU A 243 -2.99 -40.45 7.78
CA LEU A 243 -2.06 -40.07 6.70
C LEU A 243 -2.18 -40.99 5.49
N THR A 244 -2.39 -42.30 5.70
CA THR A 244 -2.61 -43.25 4.60
C THR A 244 -3.86 -42.89 3.80
N GLU A 245 -4.97 -42.61 4.50
CA GLU A 245 -6.22 -42.18 3.88
C GLU A 245 -6.06 -40.87 3.12
N ALA A 246 -5.43 -39.85 3.73
CA ALA A 246 -5.22 -38.56 3.11
C ALA A 246 -4.28 -38.63 1.90
N LEU A 247 -3.19 -39.42 2.00
CA LEU A 247 -2.28 -39.67 0.87
C LEU A 247 -2.99 -40.40 -0.25
N ALA A 248 -3.92 -41.32 0.04
CA ALA A 248 -4.69 -42.07 -0.96
C ALA A 248 -5.87 -41.29 -1.58
N SER A 249 -6.14 -40.07 -1.12
CA SER A 249 -7.27 -39.26 -1.60
C SER A 249 -7.16 -38.91 -3.09
N ASP A 250 -8.30 -38.85 -3.77
CA ASP A 250 -8.43 -38.27 -5.11
C ASP A 250 -8.29 -36.73 -5.11
N ASN A 251 -8.39 -36.10 -3.93
CA ASN A 251 -8.19 -34.67 -3.79
C ASN A 251 -6.69 -34.34 -3.72
N HIS A 252 -6.15 -33.80 -4.81
CA HIS A 252 -4.74 -33.43 -4.92
C HIS A 252 -4.26 -32.46 -3.83
N LEU A 253 -5.13 -31.58 -3.31
CA LEU A 253 -4.76 -30.68 -2.21
C LEU A 253 -4.51 -31.48 -0.93
N TRP A 254 -5.33 -32.48 -0.65
CA TRP A 254 -5.15 -33.33 0.54
C TRP A 254 -3.92 -34.21 0.45
N VAL A 255 -3.59 -34.71 -0.75
CA VAL A 255 -2.34 -35.44 -0.97
C VAL A 255 -1.13 -34.56 -0.68
N GLN A 256 -1.16 -33.30 -1.12
CA GLN A 256 -0.09 -32.34 -0.88
C GLN A 256 0.04 -31.97 0.60
N GLU A 257 -1.09 -31.70 1.28
CA GLU A 257 -1.07 -31.41 2.71
C GLU A 257 -0.63 -32.62 3.54
N ALA A 258 -1.01 -33.84 3.16
CA ALA A 258 -0.54 -35.06 3.82
C ALA A 258 0.98 -35.26 3.66
N LEU A 259 1.54 -35.00 2.47
CA LEU A 259 2.99 -34.99 2.26
C LEU A 259 3.67 -33.89 3.08
N SER A 260 3.04 -32.72 3.18
CA SER A 260 3.50 -31.57 3.98
C SER A 260 3.50 -31.87 5.47
N LEU A 261 2.45 -32.49 5.99
CA LEU A 261 2.39 -32.97 7.37
C LEU A 261 3.43 -34.06 7.61
N LEU A 262 3.56 -35.03 6.69
CA LEU A 262 4.58 -36.06 6.79
C LEU A 262 5.96 -35.45 6.91
N ALA A 263 6.32 -34.46 6.10
CA ALA A 263 7.61 -33.76 6.19
C ALA A 263 7.80 -32.99 7.51
N ARG A 264 6.77 -32.27 7.97
CA ARG A 264 6.86 -31.33 9.11
C ARG A 264 6.74 -31.96 10.50
N LEU A 265 5.98 -33.05 10.64
CA LEU A 265 5.68 -33.63 11.95
C LEU A 265 6.93 -34.25 12.59
N ASN A 266 7.01 -34.27 13.93
CA ASN A 266 8.08 -34.99 14.63
C ASN A 266 7.61 -36.40 15.03
N PHE A 267 7.62 -37.34 14.09
CA PHE A 267 7.34 -38.76 14.34
C PHE A 267 8.18 -39.65 13.41
N ALA A 268 8.40 -40.91 13.82
CA ALA A 268 9.11 -41.89 13.00
C ALA A 268 8.10 -42.71 12.17
N PRO A 269 7.99 -42.48 10.85
CA PRO A 269 7.05 -43.23 10.03
C PRO A 269 7.42 -44.71 9.95
N SER A 270 6.42 -45.59 10.01
CA SER A 270 6.57 -47.02 9.85
C SER A 270 6.61 -47.43 8.37
N ALA A 271 6.95 -48.71 8.13
CA ALA A 271 6.90 -49.30 6.81
C ALA A 271 5.48 -49.29 6.19
N GLY A 272 4.42 -49.16 7.00
CA GLY A 272 3.03 -49.11 6.52
C GLY A 272 2.73 -47.90 5.63
N LEU A 273 3.46 -46.78 5.81
CA LEU A 273 3.30 -45.58 4.99
C LEU A 273 4.05 -45.65 3.65
N ALA A 274 4.83 -46.70 3.40
CA ALA A 274 5.69 -46.76 2.21
C ALA A 274 4.92 -46.69 0.89
N ASP A 275 3.90 -47.53 0.72
CA ASP A 275 3.12 -47.57 -0.52
C ASP A 275 2.23 -46.33 -0.72
N PRO A 276 1.53 -45.82 0.31
CA PRO A 276 0.81 -44.55 0.20
C PRO A 276 1.69 -43.37 -0.23
N VAL A 277 2.89 -43.23 0.36
CA VAL A 277 3.83 -42.15 0.00
C VAL A 277 4.36 -42.31 -1.41
N ARG A 278 4.75 -43.54 -1.80
CA ARG A 278 5.15 -43.84 -3.19
C ARG A 278 4.07 -43.45 -4.19
N GLY A 279 2.83 -43.85 -3.93
CA GLY A 279 1.68 -43.54 -4.78
C GLY A 279 1.39 -42.04 -4.85
N ALA A 280 1.52 -41.31 -3.74
CA ALA A 280 1.34 -39.86 -3.70
C ALA A 280 2.38 -39.12 -4.55
N ILE A 281 3.67 -39.48 -4.42
CA ILE A 281 4.76 -38.88 -5.23
C ILE A 281 4.57 -39.22 -6.71
N ASP A 282 4.18 -40.45 -7.03
CA ASP A 282 3.95 -40.87 -8.41
C ASP A 282 2.77 -40.10 -9.04
N ARG A 283 1.66 -39.92 -8.31
CA ARG A 283 0.53 -39.07 -8.74
C ARG A 283 0.94 -37.61 -8.96
N LEU A 284 1.71 -37.04 -8.02
CA LEU A 284 2.20 -35.66 -8.16
C LEU A 284 3.11 -35.51 -9.39
N THR A 285 3.98 -36.50 -9.63
CA THR A 285 4.86 -36.51 -10.81
C THR A 285 4.06 -36.51 -12.10
N VAL A 286 3.01 -37.34 -12.19
CA VAL A 286 2.09 -37.34 -13.34
C VAL A 286 1.35 -36.02 -13.46
N GLN A 287 0.84 -35.47 -12.36
CA GLN A 287 0.14 -34.19 -12.36
C GLN A 287 1.01 -33.06 -12.91
N LEU A 288 2.25 -32.93 -12.43
CA LEU A 288 3.16 -31.89 -12.91
C LEU A 288 3.53 -32.07 -14.38
N ALA A 289 3.60 -33.31 -14.86
CA ALA A 289 3.85 -33.60 -16.27
C ALA A 289 2.65 -33.22 -17.15
N GLU A 290 1.41 -33.44 -16.69
CA GLU A 290 0.21 -33.00 -17.41
C GLU A 290 0.04 -31.48 -17.36
N GLU A 291 0.32 -30.85 -16.21
CA GLU A 291 0.32 -29.38 -16.06
C GLU A 291 1.34 -28.72 -17.01
N ALA A 292 2.49 -29.34 -17.24
CA ALA A 292 3.50 -28.86 -18.18
C ALA A 292 3.06 -28.95 -19.65
N LYS A 293 2.18 -29.91 -20.00
CA LYS A 293 1.66 -30.10 -21.36
C LYS A 293 0.51 -29.15 -21.69
N ALA A 294 -0.29 -28.79 -20.70
CA ALA A 294 -1.30 -27.75 -20.87
C ALA A 294 -0.57 -26.45 -21.23
N GLU A 295 -0.81 -25.88 -22.42
CA GLU A 295 -0.15 -24.67 -22.94
C GLU A 295 -0.40 -23.44 -22.05
N ASN A 296 0.22 -23.42 -20.88
CA ASN A 296 0.11 -22.35 -19.91
C ASN A 296 1.30 -21.43 -20.12
N TYR A 297 1.05 -20.25 -20.68
CA TYR A 297 2.09 -19.27 -21.04
C TYR A 297 3.00 -18.90 -19.86
N ASP A 298 2.53 -19.10 -18.62
CA ASP A 298 3.26 -18.85 -17.37
C ASP A 298 3.67 -20.11 -16.60
N GLY A 299 3.73 -21.30 -17.22
CA GLY A 299 4.07 -22.56 -16.55
C GLY A 299 5.37 -22.53 -15.73
N ASP A 300 6.44 -21.93 -16.28
CA ASP A 300 7.72 -21.77 -15.58
C ASP A 300 7.62 -20.89 -14.31
N ARG A 301 6.80 -19.83 -14.36
CA ARG A 301 6.55 -18.99 -13.17
C ARG A 301 5.66 -19.69 -12.17
N TYR A 302 4.68 -20.44 -12.66
CA TYR A 302 3.76 -21.19 -11.81
C TYR A 302 4.50 -22.18 -10.92
N ILE A 303 5.45 -22.94 -11.48
CA ILE A 303 6.24 -23.88 -10.68
C ILE A 303 7.11 -23.17 -9.64
N ASP A 304 7.70 -22.03 -9.99
CA ASP A 304 8.56 -21.25 -9.09
C ASP A 304 7.77 -20.63 -7.92
N TYR A 305 6.55 -20.12 -8.16
CA TYR A 305 5.75 -19.46 -7.13
C TYR A 305 4.87 -20.42 -6.33
N TYR A 306 4.20 -21.36 -6.99
CA TYR A 306 3.13 -22.16 -6.37
C TYR A 306 3.55 -23.59 -6.04
N ARG A 307 4.61 -24.11 -6.67
CA ARG A 307 5.03 -25.51 -6.49
C ARG A 307 6.40 -25.66 -5.83
N ALA A 308 7.19 -24.60 -5.70
CA ALA A 308 8.51 -24.66 -5.05
C ALA A 308 8.44 -25.20 -3.60
N SER A 309 7.43 -24.78 -2.83
CA SER A 309 7.18 -25.31 -1.48
C SER A 309 6.86 -26.81 -1.50
N LEU A 310 6.02 -27.24 -2.44
CA LEU A 310 5.65 -28.65 -2.60
C LEU A 310 6.84 -29.53 -3.00
N LEU A 311 7.67 -29.08 -3.93
CA LEU A 311 8.89 -29.77 -4.34
C LEU A 311 9.86 -29.97 -3.16
N LYS A 312 10.01 -28.94 -2.31
CA LYS A 312 10.77 -29.04 -1.07
C LYS A 312 10.13 -30.07 -0.11
N THR A 313 8.82 -29.97 0.13
CA THR A 313 8.07 -30.89 0.99
C THR A 313 8.23 -32.35 0.58
N VAL A 314 8.17 -32.66 -0.72
CA VAL A 314 8.31 -34.04 -1.23
C VAL A 314 9.68 -34.62 -0.89
N ARG A 315 10.74 -33.82 -1.01
CA ARG A 315 12.09 -34.27 -0.65
C ARG A 315 12.25 -34.49 0.84
N GLU A 316 11.75 -33.57 1.66
CA GLU A 316 11.79 -33.70 3.13
C GLU A 316 11.01 -34.94 3.58
N ALA A 317 9.83 -35.19 3.00
CA ALA A 317 9.07 -36.40 3.22
C ALA A 317 9.88 -37.66 2.79
N ALA A 318 10.58 -37.63 1.66
CA ALA A 318 11.38 -38.75 1.19
C ALA A 318 12.56 -39.08 2.13
N VAL A 319 13.30 -38.06 2.57
CA VAL A 319 14.38 -38.21 3.56
C VAL A 319 13.84 -38.80 4.87
N LYS A 320 12.70 -38.29 5.34
CA LYS A 320 12.08 -38.77 6.57
C LYS A 320 11.60 -40.22 6.47
N MET A 321 11.08 -40.65 5.32
CA MET A 321 10.73 -42.05 5.08
C MET A 321 11.97 -42.97 5.10
N ALA A 322 13.12 -42.51 4.60
CA ALA A 322 14.36 -43.28 4.72
C ALA A 322 14.80 -43.41 6.19
N GLN A 323 14.73 -42.33 6.96
CA GLN A 323 15.09 -42.31 8.38
C GLN A 323 14.16 -43.19 9.23
N GLY A 324 12.84 -43.05 9.07
CA GLY A 324 11.85 -43.74 9.92
C GLY A 324 11.48 -45.15 9.45
N ALA A 325 11.25 -45.32 8.15
CA ALA A 325 10.74 -46.57 7.58
C ALA A 325 11.83 -47.42 6.88
N GLY A 326 13.04 -46.89 6.72
CA GLY A 326 14.09 -47.55 5.94
C GLY A 326 13.76 -47.62 4.44
N LEU A 327 12.96 -46.65 3.96
CA LEU A 327 12.45 -46.64 2.61
C LEU A 327 13.32 -45.77 1.68
N ASP A 328 13.88 -46.36 0.62
CA ASP A 328 14.52 -45.60 -0.45
C ASP A 328 13.49 -45.06 -1.45
N LEU A 329 13.48 -43.74 -1.63
CA LEU A 329 12.64 -43.02 -2.59
C LEU A 329 13.46 -42.27 -3.66
N SER A 330 14.76 -42.55 -3.76
CA SER A 330 15.69 -41.88 -4.68
C SER A 330 15.22 -41.92 -6.14
N ASP A 331 14.81 -43.09 -6.63
CA ASP A 331 14.33 -43.26 -8.01
C ASP A 331 13.09 -42.40 -8.30
N ARG A 332 12.23 -42.19 -7.31
CA ARG A 332 11.03 -41.34 -7.45
C ARG A 332 11.38 -39.86 -7.50
N LEU A 333 12.36 -39.44 -6.69
CA LEU A 333 12.89 -38.09 -6.77
C LEU A 333 13.55 -37.81 -8.12
N ASP A 334 14.26 -38.79 -8.70
CA ASP A 334 14.85 -38.66 -10.04
C ASP A 334 13.77 -38.49 -11.12
N ARG A 335 12.67 -39.25 -11.05
CA ARG A 335 11.53 -39.09 -11.98
C ARG A 335 10.86 -37.72 -11.85
N LEU A 336 10.62 -37.27 -10.62
CA LEU A 336 10.07 -35.95 -10.36
C LEU A 336 11.00 -34.85 -10.89
N GLN A 337 12.31 -34.98 -10.65
CA GLN A 337 13.32 -34.07 -11.18
C GLN A 337 13.27 -33.98 -12.71
N GLN A 338 13.17 -35.12 -13.40
CA GLN A 338 13.10 -35.14 -14.86
C GLN A 338 11.88 -34.36 -15.37
N VAL A 339 10.71 -34.57 -14.76
CA VAL A 339 9.49 -33.83 -15.11
C VAL A 339 9.66 -32.32 -14.90
N VAL A 340 10.31 -31.90 -13.81
CA VAL A 340 10.58 -30.47 -13.54
C VAL A 340 11.51 -29.87 -14.61
N ILE A 341 12.60 -30.57 -14.96
CA ILE A 341 13.57 -30.10 -15.96
C ILE A 341 12.94 -30.01 -17.35
N GLU A 342 12.23 -31.06 -17.77
CA GLU A 342 11.66 -31.16 -19.12
C GLU A 342 10.41 -30.29 -19.28
N GLY A 343 9.55 -30.26 -18.28
CA GLY A 343 8.28 -29.54 -18.32
C GLY A 343 8.41 -28.04 -18.07
N TYR A 344 9.45 -27.62 -17.35
CA TYR A 344 9.62 -26.23 -16.91
C TYR A 344 11.06 -25.72 -17.11
N PRO A 345 11.62 -25.81 -18.33
CA PRO A 345 13.05 -25.63 -18.57
C PRO A 345 13.57 -24.22 -18.29
N LYS A 346 12.70 -23.21 -18.14
CA LYS A 346 13.10 -21.83 -17.85
C LYS A 346 12.84 -21.43 -16.40
N SER A 347 12.20 -22.29 -15.61
CA SER A 347 11.97 -22.06 -14.19
C SER A 347 13.28 -22.04 -13.39
N ALA A 348 13.32 -21.28 -12.31
CA ALA A 348 14.41 -21.34 -11.35
C ALA A 348 14.52 -22.75 -10.75
N ALA A 349 13.37 -23.40 -10.50
CA ALA A 349 13.28 -24.76 -10.03
C ALA A 349 14.04 -25.75 -10.93
N ALA A 350 13.91 -25.69 -12.26
CA ALA A 350 14.64 -26.58 -13.16
C ALA A 350 16.18 -26.48 -13.02
N SER A 351 16.68 -25.30 -12.62
CA SER A 351 18.12 -25.08 -12.39
C SER A 351 18.61 -25.49 -11.00
N SER A 352 17.78 -25.32 -9.96
CA SER A 352 18.18 -25.56 -8.56
C SER A 352 17.81 -26.96 -8.07
N PHE A 353 16.64 -27.46 -8.48
CA PHE A 353 16.06 -28.71 -8.02
C PHE A 353 16.98 -29.92 -8.19
N PRO A 354 17.78 -30.07 -9.27
CA PRO A 354 18.69 -31.21 -9.39
C PRO A 354 19.76 -31.28 -8.31
N ARG A 355 20.32 -30.13 -7.91
CA ARG A 355 21.29 -30.08 -6.81
C ARG A 355 20.64 -30.43 -5.48
N GLU A 356 19.41 -29.95 -5.28
CA GLU A 356 18.67 -30.20 -4.06
C GLU A 356 18.22 -31.67 -3.95
N VAL A 357 17.83 -32.31 -5.06
CA VAL A 357 17.54 -33.75 -5.13
C VAL A 357 18.79 -34.58 -4.84
N ALA A 358 19.95 -34.21 -5.40
CA ALA A 358 21.21 -34.89 -5.12
C ALA A 358 21.57 -34.85 -3.61
N ALA A 359 21.35 -33.70 -2.94
CA ALA A 359 21.55 -33.56 -1.50
C ALA A 359 20.60 -34.48 -0.71
N SER A 360 19.30 -34.49 -1.04
CA SER A 360 18.34 -35.37 -0.38
C SER A 360 18.65 -36.86 -0.60
N LYS A 361 19.15 -37.25 -1.78
CA LYS A 361 19.60 -38.64 -2.04
C LYS A 361 20.79 -39.03 -1.15
N GLN A 362 21.72 -38.11 -0.92
CA GLN A 362 22.83 -38.33 0.01
C GLN A 362 22.32 -38.53 1.44
N GLU A 363 21.37 -37.71 1.89
CA GLU A 363 20.74 -37.85 3.21
C GLU A 363 19.98 -39.18 3.36
N ILE A 364 19.25 -39.60 2.31
CA ILE A 364 18.59 -40.90 2.24
C ILE A 364 19.62 -42.03 2.39
N ALA A 365 20.71 -42.00 1.61
CA ALA A 365 21.74 -43.03 1.67
C ALA A 365 22.38 -43.14 3.07
N VAL A 366 22.67 -42.01 3.71
CA VAL A 366 23.20 -41.96 5.09
C VAL A 366 22.19 -42.56 6.08
N ALA A 367 20.91 -42.20 5.96
CA ALA A 367 19.85 -42.71 6.83
C ALA A 367 19.67 -44.23 6.70
N LEU A 368 19.73 -44.77 5.47
CA LEU A 368 19.64 -46.20 5.22
C LEU A 368 20.86 -46.96 5.76
N ALA A 369 22.06 -46.42 5.55
CA ALA A 369 23.30 -47.01 6.09
C ALA A 369 23.31 -47.05 7.62
N ALA A 370 22.78 -46.00 8.28
CA ALA A 370 22.68 -45.95 9.74
C ALA A 370 21.76 -47.02 10.34
N ARG A 371 20.81 -47.56 9.55
CA ARG A 371 19.89 -48.63 9.98
C ARG A 371 20.43 -50.04 9.72
N ALA A 372 21.45 -50.17 8.86
CA ALA A 372 22.07 -51.45 8.53
C ALA A 372 23.13 -51.88 9.57
N ASN A 373 23.59 -50.92 10.39
CA ASN A 373 24.47 -51.13 11.54
C ASN A 373 23.64 -51.25 12.82
#